data_AF-L0G4S1-F1
#
_entry.id   AF-L0G4S1-F1
#
_cell.length_a   1.000
_cell.length_b   1.000
_cell.length_c   1.000
_cell.angle_alpha   90.00
_cell.angle_beta   90.00
_cell.angle_gamma   90.00
#
_symmetry.space_group_name_H-M   'P 1'
#
loop_
_entity.id
_entity.type
_entity.pdbx_description
1 polymer ?
#
loop_
_entity_poly.entity_id
_entity_poly.type
_entity_poly.pdbx_seq_one_letter_code
_entity_poly.pdbx_strand_id
1 'polypeptide(L)'
;MDRKEFLRLMGGSCLAAAGITTFFSGCTSIHKVSALISDNKLKLSKSEFSTDQEKLLEVVLVRATSLAFPIALYRINPKEYIALWMECTHKGCEVNAQPNYLVCPCHGSEFDSKGNVLQGPAETNLKTFNTSTDHENIYIHL
;
A
#
# COMPACT_ATOMS: atom_id res chain seq x y z
N MET A 1 12.97 32.90 -23.04
CA MET A 1 11.96 32.01 -23.62
C MET A 1 10.65 32.29 -22.92
N ASP A 2 9.64 32.75 -23.67
CA ASP A 2 8.50 33.51 -23.18
C ASP A 2 7.26 32.63 -22.96
N ARG A 3 6.50 32.84 -21.87
CA ARG A 3 5.35 31.98 -21.46
C ARG A 3 4.23 31.90 -22.49
N LYS A 4 4.27 32.73 -23.54
CA LYS A 4 3.26 32.82 -24.60
C LYS A 4 3.49 31.85 -25.77
N GLU A 5 4.68 31.28 -25.93
CA GLU A 5 4.92 30.27 -26.97
C GLU A 5 4.38 28.89 -26.62
N PHE A 6 4.33 28.54 -25.33
CA PHE A 6 3.80 27.24 -24.91
C PHE A 6 2.29 27.08 -25.19
N LEU A 7 1.53 28.17 -25.08
CA LEU A 7 0.08 28.16 -25.29
C LEU A 7 -0.32 28.12 -26.78
N ARG A 8 0.57 28.44 -27.71
CA ARG A 8 0.30 28.35 -29.15
C ARG A 8 0.47 26.92 -29.70
N LEU A 9 1.15 26.04 -28.97
CA LEU A 9 1.36 24.65 -29.37
C LEU A 9 0.12 23.75 -29.15
N MET A 10 -0.87 24.23 -28.39
CA MET A 10 -2.10 23.49 -28.08
C MET A 10 -3.33 23.99 -28.88
N GLY A 11 -3.17 25.01 -29.72
CA GLY A 11 -4.27 25.81 -30.26
C GLY A 11 -4.70 25.54 -31.71
N GLY A 12 -4.18 24.54 -32.41
CA GLY A 12 -4.61 24.33 -33.79
C GLY A 12 -4.03 23.10 -34.47
N SER A 13 -4.76 21.99 -34.46
CA SER A 13 -4.81 20.98 -35.54
C SER A 13 -5.70 19.79 -35.14
N CYS A 14 -7.01 19.94 -35.31
CA CYS A 14 -7.86 18.80 -35.62
C CYS A 14 -7.57 18.43 -37.08
N LEU A 15 -6.74 17.41 -37.33
CA LEU A 15 -6.80 16.46 -38.47
C LEU A 15 -5.52 15.58 -38.51
N ALA A 16 -5.74 14.30 -38.19
CA ALA A 16 -5.02 13.12 -38.66
C ALA A 16 -3.52 12.90 -38.30
N ALA A 17 -3.29 12.15 -37.21
CA ALA A 17 -2.48 10.92 -37.27
C ALA A 17 -2.91 9.98 -36.12
N ALA A 18 -3.23 8.75 -36.49
CA ALA A 18 -3.64 7.68 -35.60
C ALA A 18 -2.53 7.30 -34.60
N GLY A 19 -2.93 6.99 -33.38
CA GLY A 19 -2.02 6.50 -32.34
C GLY A 19 -2.21 7.19 -31.00
N ILE A 20 -3.47 7.34 -30.55
CA ILE A 20 -3.73 7.62 -29.13
C ILE A 20 -3.31 6.36 -28.37
N THR A 21 -2.04 6.28 -27.98
CA THR A 21 -1.66 5.43 -26.86
C THR A 21 -2.08 6.19 -25.61
N THR A 22 -3.36 6.04 -25.25
CA THR A 22 -3.78 6.27 -23.87
C THR A 22 -3.01 5.27 -23.03
N PHE A 23 -1.85 5.68 -22.52
CA PHE A 23 -1.24 5.03 -21.37
C PHE A 23 -2.18 5.29 -20.19
N PHE A 24 -3.18 4.42 -20.03
CA PHE A 24 -3.89 4.29 -18.78
C PHE A 24 -2.89 3.74 -17.76
N SER A 25 -2.15 4.63 -17.11
CA SER A 25 -1.56 4.32 -15.82
C SER A 25 -2.71 4.19 -14.84
N GLY A 26 -3.28 2.99 -14.74
CA GLY A 26 -4.28 2.70 -13.73
C GLY A 26 -3.68 2.98 -12.36
N CYS A 27 -4.21 3.97 -11.65
CA CYS A 27 -3.93 4.17 -10.24
C CYS A 27 -4.43 2.93 -9.49
N THR A 28 -3.55 1.97 -9.17
CA THR A 28 -3.94 0.83 -8.34
C THR A 28 -4.16 1.34 -6.93
N SER A 29 -5.42 1.49 -6.53
CA SER A 29 -5.75 1.75 -5.12
C SER A 29 -5.43 0.48 -4.31
N ILE A 30 -4.83 0.66 -3.14
CA ILE A 30 -4.68 -0.46 -2.19
C ILE A 30 -6.03 -0.77 -1.59
N HIS A 31 -6.38 -2.06 -1.56
CA HIS A 31 -7.57 -2.55 -0.88
C HIS A 31 -7.48 -2.30 0.62
N LYS A 32 -8.53 -1.69 1.18
CA LYS A 32 -8.58 -1.26 2.56
C LYS A 32 -9.72 -1.98 3.26
N VAL A 33 -9.43 -2.60 4.40
CA VAL A 33 -10.40 -3.36 5.17
C VAL A 33 -10.47 -2.84 6.60
N SER A 34 -11.66 -2.85 7.17
CA SER A 34 -11.85 -2.54 8.58
C SER A 34 -11.94 -3.83 9.38
N ALA A 35 -11.21 -3.92 10.49
CA ALA A 35 -11.20 -5.07 11.37
C ALA A 35 -11.45 -4.62 12.82
N LEU A 36 -12.17 -5.45 13.58
CA LEU A 36 -12.38 -5.27 15.01
C LEU A 36 -11.28 -6.00 15.78
N ILE A 37 -10.87 -5.41 16.91
CA ILE A 37 -9.97 -6.08 17.85
C ILE A 37 -10.80 -6.95 18.79
N SER A 38 -10.42 -8.22 18.91
CA SER A 38 -10.94 -9.15 19.92
C SER A 38 -9.78 -10.00 20.43
N ASP A 39 -9.69 -10.21 21.75
CA ASP A 39 -8.63 -11.02 22.39
C ASP A 39 -7.21 -10.65 21.94
N ASN A 40 -6.94 -9.34 21.85
CA ASN A 40 -5.66 -8.78 21.39
C ASN A 40 -5.25 -9.24 19.98
N LYS A 41 -6.25 -9.54 19.13
CA LYS A 41 -6.06 -9.94 17.73
C LYS A 41 -6.99 -9.18 16.79
N LEU A 42 -6.54 -9.00 15.56
CA LEU A 42 -7.39 -8.66 14.42
C LEU A 42 -7.67 -9.92 13.62
N LYS A 43 -8.92 -10.12 13.21
CA LYS A 43 -9.34 -11.22 12.34
C LYS A 43 -9.68 -10.68 10.95
N LEU A 44 -9.12 -11.29 9.91
CA LEU A 44 -9.37 -10.95 8.51
C LEU A 44 -9.70 -12.20 7.72
N SER A 45 -10.63 -12.10 6.76
CA SER A 45 -10.88 -13.18 5.82
C SER A 45 -9.75 -13.24 4.77
N LYS A 46 -9.35 -14.45 4.36
CA LYS A 46 -8.43 -14.63 3.23
C LYS A 46 -9.02 -14.15 1.91
N SER A 47 -10.35 -14.10 1.79
CA SER A 47 -11.03 -13.56 0.61
C SER A 47 -10.75 -12.08 0.39
N GLU A 48 -10.30 -11.34 1.40
CA GLU A 48 -9.89 -9.93 1.26
C GLU A 48 -8.69 -9.74 0.33
N PHE A 49 -7.96 -10.81 0.03
CA PHE A 49 -6.84 -10.80 -0.93
C PHE A 49 -7.27 -11.12 -2.36
N SER A 50 -8.56 -11.30 -2.64
CA SER A 50 -9.08 -11.53 -3.98
C SER A 50 -9.97 -10.36 -4.41
N THR A 51 -9.84 -9.92 -5.66
CA THR A 51 -10.75 -8.94 -6.26
C THR A 51 -11.84 -9.61 -7.08
N ASP A 52 -12.87 -8.84 -7.48
CA ASP A 52 -13.97 -9.31 -8.35
C ASP A 52 -13.51 -9.91 -9.69
N GLN A 53 -12.26 -9.65 -10.10
CA GLN A 53 -11.65 -10.20 -11.32
C GLN A 53 -10.75 -11.41 -11.04
N GLU A 54 -10.88 -12.05 -9.87
CA GLU A 54 -10.02 -13.16 -9.42
C GLU A 54 -8.52 -12.78 -9.35
N LYS A 55 -8.21 -11.47 -9.38
CA LYS A 55 -6.84 -11.01 -9.21
C LYS A 55 -6.47 -11.10 -7.74
N LEU A 56 -5.32 -11.71 -7.50
CA LEU A 56 -4.75 -11.81 -6.18
C LEU A 56 -4.00 -10.53 -5.80
N LEU A 57 -4.34 -9.99 -4.64
CA LEU A 57 -3.66 -8.84 -4.06
C LEU A 57 -2.40 -9.29 -3.31
N GLU A 58 -1.36 -8.47 -3.39
CA GLU A 58 -0.11 -8.68 -2.64
C GLU A 58 -0.21 -8.06 -1.24
N VAL A 59 -1.01 -7.01 -1.09
CA VAL A 59 -1.15 -6.24 0.15
C VAL A 59 -2.59 -5.80 0.39
N VAL A 60 -3.02 -5.87 1.65
CA VAL A 60 -4.27 -5.31 2.15
C VAL A 60 -3.95 -4.37 3.31
N LEU A 61 -4.55 -3.18 3.33
CA LEU A 61 -4.37 -2.23 4.43
C LEU A 61 -5.49 -2.37 5.45
N VAL A 62 -5.14 -2.84 6.64
CA VAL A 62 -6.06 -3.14 7.74
C VAL A 62 -6.19 -1.94 8.65
N ARG A 63 -7.43 -1.51 8.90
CA ARG A 63 -7.75 -0.42 9.83
C ARG A 63 -8.58 -0.95 10.99
N ALA A 64 -8.23 -0.53 12.19
CA ALA A 64 -9.05 -0.73 13.38
C ALA A 64 -9.17 0.60 14.11
N THR A 65 -10.38 0.98 14.50
CA THR A 65 -10.67 2.31 15.07
C THR A 65 -9.86 2.62 16.34
N SER A 66 -9.46 1.60 17.08
CA SER A 66 -8.65 1.71 18.31
C SER A 66 -7.14 1.77 18.07
N LEU A 67 -6.67 1.63 16.82
CA LEU A 67 -5.26 1.75 16.46
C LEU A 67 -4.96 3.13 15.88
N ALA A 68 -3.83 3.72 16.29
CA ALA A 68 -3.39 5.03 15.78
C ALA A 68 -2.98 4.99 14.31
N PHE A 69 -2.39 3.88 13.86
CA PHE A 69 -1.96 3.66 12.49
C PHE A 69 -2.59 2.38 11.93
N PRO A 70 -2.78 2.28 10.60
CA PRO A 70 -3.17 1.02 9.99
C PRO A 70 -2.04 -0.01 10.08
N ILE A 71 -2.38 -1.26 9.76
CA ILE A 71 -1.42 -2.34 9.55
C ILE A 71 -1.45 -2.73 8.08
N ALA A 72 -0.32 -2.73 7.40
CA ALA A 72 -0.22 -3.34 6.06
C ALA A 72 0.01 -4.85 6.22
N LEU A 73 -0.87 -5.65 5.64
CA LEU A 73 -0.76 -7.11 5.64
C LEU A 73 -0.32 -7.57 4.25
N TYR A 74 0.97 -7.91 4.13
CA TYR A 74 1.55 -8.47 2.92
C TYR A 74 1.37 -9.98 2.88
N ARG A 75 0.96 -10.50 1.73
CA ARG A 75 0.90 -11.94 1.47
C ARG A 75 2.20 -12.41 0.84
N ILE A 76 2.92 -13.30 1.53
CA ILE A 76 4.16 -13.89 1.03
C ILE A 76 3.85 -15.17 0.24
N ASN A 77 2.97 -16.02 0.80
CA ASN A 77 2.46 -17.22 0.15
C ASN A 77 1.05 -17.52 0.72
N PRO A 78 0.35 -18.59 0.30
CA PRO A 78 -1.02 -18.88 0.78
C PRO A 78 -1.17 -19.11 2.30
N LYS A 79 -0.07 -19.30 3.05
CA LYS A 79 -0.08 -19.59 4.48
C LYS A 79 0.71 -18.58 5.32
N GLU A 80 1.51 -17.74 4.68
CA GLU A 80 2.45 -16.85 5.34
C GLU A 80 2.16 -15.39 4.97
N TYR A 81 2.07 -14.56 6.01
CA TYR A 81 1.72 -13.15 5.91
C TYR A 81 2.62 -12.33 6.84
N ILE A 82 2.98 -11.12 6.40
CA ILE A 82 3.73 -10.16 7.20
C ILE A 82 2.81 -8.98 7.51
N ALA A 83 2.64 -8.68 8.78
CA ALA A 83 1.87 -7.55 9.26
C ALA A 83 2.81 -6.44 9.73
N LEU A 84 2.75 -5.27 9.09
CA LEU A 84 3.62 -4.12 9.36
C LEU A 84 2.83 -2.98 9.98
N TRP A 85 3.33 -2.46 11.11
CA TRP A 85 2.82 -1.23 11.71
C TRP A 85 3.18 -0.03 10.82
N MET A 86 2.18 0.70 10.35
CA MET A 86 2.38 1.75 9.34
C MET A 86 2.81 3.09 9.93
N GLU A 87 3.52 3.07 11.06
CA GLU A 87 4.15 4.24 11.67
C GLU A 87 5.61 4.31 11.24
N CYS A 88 5.99 5.40 10.58
CA CYS A 88 7.37 5.61 10.17
C CYS A 88 8.26 5.78 11.39
N THR A 89 9.31 4.96 11.49
CA THR A 89 10.29 4.97 12.58
C THR A 89 11.17 6.22 12.67
N HIS A 90 11.07 7.15 11.70
CA HIS A 90 11.74 8.44 11.79
C HIS A 90 11.03 9.41 12.76
N LYS A 91 9.78 9.78 12.47
CA LYS A 91 9.02 10.80 13.20
C LYS A 91 7.51 10.50 13.32
N GLY A 92 7.10 9.24 13.13
CA GLY A 92 5.73 8.81 13.41
C GLY A 92 4.68 9.20 12.36
N CYS A 93 5.06 9.39 11.10
CA CYS A 93 4.07 9.60 10.03
C CYS A 93 3.45 8.26 9.57
N GLU A 94 2.20 8.28 9.10
CA GLU A 94 1.62 7.13 8.40
C GLU A 94 2.40 6.87 7.10
N VAL A 95 2.87 5.63 6.94
CA VAL A 95 3.58 5.18 5.74
C VAL A 95 2.56 4.82 4.66
N ASN A 96 2.86 5.13 3.40
CA ASN A 96 2.06 4.65 2.27
C ASN A 96 2.57 3.29 1.82
N ALA A 97 1.74 2.26 1.91
CA ALA A 97 2.04 0.96 1.30
C ALA A 97 1.96 1.04 -0.23
N GLN A 98 2.67 0.14 -0.90
CA GLN A 98 2.53 -0.26 -2.30
C GLN A 98 2.78 -1.78 -2.38
N PRO A 99 2.50 -2.47 -3.50
CA PRO A 99 2.58 -3.93 -3.54
C PRO A 99 3.96 -4.51 -3.16
N ASN A 100 5.05 -3.80 -3.47
CA ASN A 100 6.42 -4.29 -3.22
C ASN A 100 7.31 -3.37 -2.38
N TYR A 101 6.85 -2.18 -2.02
CA TYR A 101 7.62 -1.21 -1.25
C TYR A 101 6.69 -0.26 -0.49
N LEU A 102 7.25 0.46 0.48
CA LEU A 102 6.52 1.44 1.28
C LEU A 102 7.29 2.76 1.31
N VAL A 103 6.56 3.87 1.30
CA VAL A 103 7.15 5.22 1.29
C VAL A 103 6.49 6.10 2.33
N CYS A 104 7.30 6.71 3.18
CA CYS A 104 6.85 7.74 4.11
C CYS A 104 6.70 9.08 3.38
N PRO A 105 5.47 9.65 3.30
CA PRO A 105 5.22 10.87 2.54
C PRO A 105 5.82 12.13 3.18
N CYS A 106 6.21 12.07 4.46
CA CYS A 106 6.72 13.24 5.17
C CYS A 106 8.14 13.63 4.75
N HIS A 107 9.04 12.65 4.66
CA HIS A 107 10.47 12.90 4.42
C HIS A 107 11.13 11.87 3.47
N GLY A 108 10.34 10.98 2.86
CA GLY A 108 10.84 10.05 1.84
C GLY A 108 11.58 8.82 2.36
N SER A 109 11.41 8.42 3.63
CA SER A 109 11.93 7.13 4.08
C SER A 109 11.24 5.99 3.33
N GLU A 110 12.01 5.01 2.89
CA GLU A 110 11.51 3.85 2.14
C GLU A 110 11.76 2.56 2.90
N PHE A 111 10.83 1.62 2.77
CA PHE A 111 10.89 0.30 3.38
C PHE A 111 10.50 -0.78 2.37
N ASP A 112 11.03 -1.99 2.50
CA ASP A 112 10.59 -3.14 1.71
C ASP A 112 9.28 -3.76 2.27
N SER A 113 8.68 -4.70 1.55
CA SER A 113 7.45 -5.40 1.98
C SER A 113 7.61 -6.29 3.23
N LYS A 114 8.83 -6.41 3.77
CA LYS A 114 9.12 -7.07 5.05
C LYS A 114 9.34 -6.05 6.19
N GLY A 115 9.30 -4.76 5.88
CA GLY A 115 9.51 -3.66 6.82
C GLY A 115 10.96 -3.22 6.98
N ASN A 116 11.91 -3.78 6.21
CA ASN A 116 13.31 -3.38 6.30
C ASN A 116 13.50 -1.99 5.72
N VAL A 117 14.28 -1.14 6.39
CA VAL A 117 14.63 0.18 5.85
C VAL A 117 15.50 0.04 4.60
N LEU A 118 15.10 0.74 3.54
CA LEU A 118 15.83 0.83 2.28
C LEU A 118 16.49 2.20 2.13
N GLN A 119 15.78 3.26 2.55
CA GLN A 119 16.21 4.64 2.41
C GLN A 119 15.82 5.45 3.65
N GLY A 120 16.77 6.25 4.15
CA GLY A 120 16.57 7.16 5.28
C GLY A 120 15.63 8.33 4.96
N PRO A 121 15.29 9.19 5.94
CA PRO A 121 15.96 9.37 7.24
C PRO A 121 15.62 8.37 8.36
N ALA A 122 14.69 7.43 8.16
CA ALA A 122 14.53 6.32 9.09
C ALA A 122 15.82 5.50 9.19
N GLU A 123 16.21 5.08 10.40
CA GLU A 123 17.41 4.27 10.64
C GLU A 123 17.06 2.85 11.15
N THR A 124 15.77 2.58 11.37
CA THR A 124 15.29 1.31 11.90
C THR A 124 14.10 0.78 11.12
N ASN A 125 13.97 -0.54 11.09
CA ASN A 125 12.88 -1.25 10.41
C ASN A 125 11.52 -0.95 11.04
N LEU A 126 10.45 -1.07 10.25
CA LEU A 126 9.07 -0.99 10.75
C LEU A 126 8.81 -2.11 11.76
N LYS A 127 7.99 -1.82 12.77
CA LYS A 127 7.49 -2.84 13.70
C LYS A 127 6.66 -3.86 12.95
N THR A 128 6.92 -5.14 13.19
CA THR A 128 6.12 -6.25 12.66
C THR A 128 5.22 -6.84 13.76
N PHE A 129 4.13 -7.47 13.35
CA PHE A 129 3.26 -8.26 14.22
C PHE A 129 3.31 -9.72 13.82
N ASN A 130 3.19 -10.61 14.80
CA ASN A 130 3.04 -12.03 14.52
C ASN A 130 1.72 -12.29 13.80
N THR A 131 1.73 -13.26 12.89
CA THR A 131 0.54 -13.69 12.17
C THR A 131 0.30 -15.19 12.38
N SER A 132 -0.97 -15.60 12.33
CA SER A 132 -1.36 -17.00 12.23
C SER A 132 -2.54 -17.15 11.27
N THR A 133 -2.77 -18.35 10.74
CA THR A 133 -3.85 -18.59 9.78
C THR A 133 -4.61 -19.87 10.09
N ASP A 134 -5.89 -19.90 9.74
CA ASP A 134 -6.69 -21.12 9.62
C ASP A 134 -7.09 -21.32 8.14
N HIS A 135 -8.14 -22.09 7.87
CA HIS A 135 -8.62 -22.32 6.50
C HIS A 135 -9.18 -21.05 5.84
N GLU A 136 -9.90 -20.23 6.61
CA GLU A 136 -10.68 -19.10 6.11
C GLU A 136 -10.05 -17.75 6.47
N ASN A 137 -9.33 -17.68 7.59
CA ASN A 137 -8.97 -16.43 8.23
C ASN A 137 -7.46 -16.29 8.47
N ILE A 138 -7.06 -15.03 8.59
CA ILE A 138 -5.75 -14.56 9.01
C ILE A 138 -5.94 -13.79 10.31
N TYR A 139 -5.03 -14.02 11.25
CA TYR A 139 -5.02 -13.37 12.56
C TYR A 139 -3.74 -12.57 12.71
N ILE A 140 -3.86 -11.30 13.11
CA ILE A 140 -2.74 -10.43 13.47
C ILE A 140 -2.75 -10.28 14.99
N HIS A 141 -1.63 -10.60 15.64
CA HIS A 141 -1.50 -10.57 17.11
C HIS A 141 -0.85 -9.23 17.52
N LEU A 142 -1.57 -8.40 18.29
CA LEU A 142 -1.21 -7.01 18.59
C LEU A 142 -0.21 -6.84 19.74
#